data_AF-A0A536QDS1-F1
#
_entry.id   AF-A0A536QDS1-F1
#
_cell.length_a   1.000
_cell.length_b   1.000
_cell.length_c   1.000
_cell.angle_alpha   90.00
_cell.angle_beta   90.00
_cell.angle_gamma   90.00
#
_symmetry.space_group_name_H-M   'P 1'
#
loop_
_entity.id
_entity.type
_entity.pdbx_description
1 polymer ?
#
loop_
_entity_poly.entity_id
_entity_poly.type
_entity_poly.pdbx_seq_one_letter_code
_entity_poly.pdbx_strand_id
1 'polypeptide(L)'
;MDAVIDERGQTLIVTVLLLGIAAVVVVGLRAGQERFFVTARTHRAGEAAVEAASASLADAYVAHLAAIRSRSQERPRPTPNVPALMADPRTIETARVVADELARENGAGRIEAINVACGSGRVEARLTLAGYSHHAGFTAPECSQP
;
A
#
# COMPACT_ATOMS: atom_id res chain seq x y z
N MET A 1 -11.31 -36.78 59.93
CA MET A 1 -12.29 -36.13 59.02
C MET A 1 -11.46 -35.16 58.20
N ASP A 2 -10.64 -35.68 57.27
CA ASP A 2 -9.57 -34.86 56.66
C ASP A 2 -9.45 -35.04 55.13
N ALA A 3 -10.26 -35.92 54.53
CA ALA A 3 -10.26 -36.12 53.08
C ALA A 3 -11.10 -35.07 52.32
N VAL A 4 -12.15 -34.53 52.95
CA VAL A 4 -13.14 -33.66 52.27
C VAL A 4 -12.65 -32.22 52.09
N ILE A 5 -11.66 -31.77 52.88
CA ILE A 5 -11.06 -30.43 52.76
C ILE A 5 -9.97 -30.43 51.67
N ASP A 6 -9.23 -31.53 51.53
CA ASP A 6 -8.17 -31.71 50.53
C ASP A 6 -8.75 -31.74 49.10
N GLU A 7 -9.83 -32.50 48.86
CA GLU A 7 -10.51 -32.58 47.57
C GLU A 7 -11.13 -31.23 47.14
N ARG A 8 -11.71 -30.47 48.09
CA ARG A 8 -12.30 -29.14 47.80
C ARG A 8 -11.21 -28.09 47.51
N GLY A 9 -10.11 -28.13 48.25
CA GLY A 9 -8.95 -27.26 48.01
C GLY A 9 -8.30 -27.55 46.64
N GLN A 10 -8.15 -28.83 46.31
CA GLN A 10 -7.60 -29.28 45.03
C GLN A 10 -8.51 -28.93 43.86
N THR A 11 -9.84 -29.08 44.02
CA THR A 11 -10.82 -28.66 42.99
C THR A 11 -10.80 -27.15 42.75
N LEU A 12 -10.67 -26.35 43.82
CA LEU A 12 -10.54 -24.89 43.70
C LEU A 12 -9.27 -24.48 42.94
N ILE A 13 -8.13 -25.10 43.25
CA ILE A 13 -6.86 -24.83 42.56
C ILE A 13 -6.96 -25.17 41.07
N VAL A 14 -7.54 -26.33 40.73
CA VAL A 14 -7.76 -26.73 39.33
C VAL A 14 -8.68 -25.75 38.61
N THR A 15 -9.75 -25.29 39.26
CA THR A 15 -10.70 -24.34 38.68
C THR A 15 -10.05 -22.98 38.41
N VAL A 16 -9.26 -22.47 39.37
CA VAL A 16 -8.52 -21.21 39.22
C VAL A 16 -7.45 -21.32 38.14
N LEU A 17 -6.74 -22.44 38.06
CA LEU A 17 -5.75 -22.69 37.01
C LEU A 17 -6.40 -22.69 35.62
N LEU A 18 -7.54 -23.37 35.46
CA LEU A 18 -8.28 -23.40 34.20
C LEU A 18 -8.79 -22.01 33.79
N LEU A 19 -9.28 -21.22 34.75
CA LEU A 19 -9.68 -19.82 34.52
C LEU A 19 -8.49 -18.94 34.10
N GLY A 20 -7.33 -19.13 34.73
CA GLY A 20 -6.09 -18.45 34.35
C GLY A 20 -5.64 -18.80 32.93
N ILE A 21 -5.67 -20.07 32.55
CA ILE A 21 -5.36 -20.54 31.19
C ILE A 21 -6.36 -19.94 30.20
N ALA A 22 -7.66 -19.97 30.50
CA ALA A 22 -8.69 -19.39 29.64
C ALA A 22 -8.48 -17.88 29.43
N ALA A 23 -8.12 -17.13 30.49
CA ALA A 23 -7.83 -15.71 30.38
C ALA A 23 -6.61 -15.44 29.48
N VAL A 24 -5.52 -16.20 29.64
CA VAL A 24 -4.33 -16.09 28.79
C VAL A 24 -4.65 -16.42 27.33
N VAL A 25 -5.45 -17.46 27.07
CA VAL A 25 -5.88 -17.83 25.72
C VAL A 25 -6.73 -16.73 25.09
N VAL A 26 -7.68 -16.15 25.82
CA VAL A 26 -8.54 -15.06 25.31
C VAL A 26 -7.72 -13.81 25.00
N VAL A 27 -6.79 -13.42 25.88
CA VAL A 27 -5.91 -12.27 25.66
C VAL A 27 -4.97 -12.52 24.48
N GLY A 28 -4.39 -13.73 24.38
CA GLY A 28 -3.54 -14.13 23.25
C GLY A 28 -4.28 -14.13 21.91
N LEU A 29 -5.52 -14.62 21.89
CA LEU A 29 -6.38 -14.60 20.69
C LEU A 29 -6.75 -13.17 20.28
N ARG A 30 -7.09 -12.28 21.22
CA ARG A 30 -7.39 -10.87 20.92
C ARG A 30 -6.16 -10.13 20.37
N ALA A 31 -5.00 -10.31 20.99
CA ALA A 31 -3.75 -9.73 20.52
C ALA A 31 -3.33 -10.27 19.14
N GLY A 32 -3.61 -11.54 18.85
CA GLY A 32 -3.40 -12.14 17.53
C GLY A 32 -4.32 -11.56 16.47
N GLN A 33 -5.62 -11.48 16.75
CA GLN A 33 -6.62 -10.94 15.82
C GLN A 33 -6.35 -9.48 15.45
N GLU A 34 -5.97 -8.65 16.42
CA GLU A 34 -5.65 -7.25 16.19
C GLU A 34 -4.47 -7.08 15.22
N ARG A 35 -3.45 -7.94 15.34
CA ARG A 35 -2.33 -7.98 14.38
C ARG A 35 -2.77 -8.41 12.98
N PHE A 36 -3.62 -9.43 12.86
CA PHE A 36 -4.11 -9.88 11.54
C PHE A 36 -4.95 -8.81 10.83
N PHE A 37 -5.82 -8.12 11.57
CA PHE A 37 -6.63 -7.04 11.01
C PHE A 37 -5.76 -5.84 10.60
N VAL A 38 -4.75 -5.48 11.40
CA VAL A 38 -3.81 -4.40 11.04
C VAL A 38 -3.08 -4.75 9.75
N THR A 39 -2.47 -5.94 9.65
CA THR A 39 -1.73 -6.34 8.45
C THR A 39 -2.60 -6.40 7.19
N ALA A 40 -3.81 -6.95 7.29
CA ALA A 40 -4.73 -7.01 6.15
C ALA A 40 -5.19 -5.62 5.68
N ARG A 41 -5.38 -4.69 6.62
CA ARG A 41 -5.78 -3.32 6.32
C ARG A 41 -4.64 -2.54 5.64
N THR A 42 -3.42 -2.72 6.13
CA THR A 42 -2.22 -2.11 5.55
C THR A 42 -1.97 -2.62 4.12
N HIS A 43 -2.19 -3.91 3.86
CA HIS A 43 -2.03 -4.45 2.52
C HIS A 43 -3.04 -3.87 1.52
N ARG A 44 -4.33 -3.79 1.89
CA ARG A 44 -5.36 -3.16 1.04
C ARG A 44 -5.11 -1.68 0.83
N ALA A 45 -4.64 -0.99 1.87
CA ALA A 45 -4.25 0.41 1.77
C ALA A 45 -3.07 0.60 0.81
N GLY A 46 -2.09 -0.31 0.81
CA GLY A 46 -0.95 -0.29 -0.11
C GLY A 46 -1.34 -0.57 -1.56
N GLU A 47 -2.26 -1.51 -1.79
CA GLU A 47 -2.82 -1.77 -3.13
C GLU A 47 -3.59 -0.55 -3.65
N ALA A 48 -4.49 0.00 -2.85
CA ALA A 48 -5.21 1.22 -3.21
C ALA A 48 -4.24 2.38 -3.51
N ALA A 49 -3.26 2.60 -2.63
CA ALA A 49 -2.27 3.68 -2.79
C ALA A 49 -1.45 3.53 -4.08
N VAL A 50 -1.02 2.33 -4.46
CA VAL A 50 -0.26 2.13 -5.70
C VAL A 50 -1.12 2.34 -6.94
N GLU A 51 -2.38 1.91 -6.89
CA GLU A 51 -3.33 2.15 -7.97
C GLU A 51 -3.58 3.64 -8.15
N ALA A 52 -3.75 4.39 -7.05
CA ALA A 52 -3.94 5.84 -7.08
C ALA A 52 -2.72 6.58 -7.65
N ALA A 53 -1.50 6.20 -7.24
CA ALA A 53 -0.28 6.72 -7.86
C ALA A 53 -0.27 6.42 -9.36
N SER A 54 -0.57 5.18 -9.76
CA SER A 54 -0.57 4.79 -11.17
C SER A 54 -1.61 5.53 -12.00
N ALA A 55 -2.80 5.80 -11.43
CA ALA A 55 -3.85 6.59 -12.06
C ALA A 55 -3.42 8.04 -12.24
N SER A 56 -2.82 8.66 -11.20
CA SER A 56 -2.27 10.01 -11.29
C SER A 56 -1.19 10.15 -12.37
N LEU A 57 -0.30 9.15 -12.50
CA LEU A 57 0.70 9.09 -13.56
C LEU A 57 0.07 8.92 -14.94
N ALA A 58 -1.00 8.11 -15.05
CA ALA A 58 -1.74 7.93 -16.30
C ALA A 58 -2.44 9.24 -16.73
N ASP A 59 -3.01 9.98 -15.79
CA ASP A 59 -3.62 11.29 -16.06
C ASP A 59 -2.57 12.30 -16.56
N ALA A 60 -1.39 12.34 -15.92
CA ALA A 60 -0.28 13.17 -16.37
C ALA A 60 0.18 12.80 -17.79
N TYR A 61 0.27 11.49 -18.08
CA TYR A 61 0.60 10.97 -19.40
C TYR A 61 -0.43 11.38 -20.47
N VAL A 62 -1.72 11.17 -20.20
CA VAL A 62 -2.81 11.56 -21.11
C VAL A 62 -2.82 13.07 -21.35
N ALA A 63 -2.67 13.87 -20.30
CA ALA A 63 -2.60 15.32 -20.39
C ALA A 63 -1.41 15.78 -21.24
N HIS A 64 -0.24 15.14 -21.08
CA HIS A 64 0.95 15.43 -21.87
C HIS A 64 0.74 15.14 -23.37
N LEU A 65 0.18 13.97 -23.70
CA LEU A 65 -0.13 13.62 -25.08
C LEU A 65 -1.18 14.54 -25.70
N ALA A 66 -2.20 14.94 -24.93
CA ALA A 66 -3.20 15.90 -25.36
C ALA A 66 -2.59 17.28 -25.65
N ALA A 67 -1.69 17.76 -24.79
CA ALA A 67 -0.97 19.02 -24.96
C ALA A 67 -0.02 19.02 -26.17
N ILE A 68 0.54 17.87 -26.54
CA ILE A 68 1.35 17.74 -27.76
C ILE A 68 0.46 17.70 -29.01
N ARG A 69 -0.67 16.99 -28.93
CA ARG A 69 -1.64 16.90 -30.02
C ARG A 69 -2.21 18.28 -30.38
N SER A 70 -2.50 19.13 -29.39
CA SER A 70 -2.98 20.49 -29.64
C SER A 70 -1.94 21.37 -30.34
N ARG A 71 -0.64 21.10 -30.14
CA ARG A 71 0.49 21.77 -30.80
C ARG A 71 0.95 21.09 -32.10
N SER A 72 0.16 20.18 -32.65
CA SER A 72 0.56 19.39 -33.82
C SER A 72 0.86 20.20 -35.10
N GLN A 73 0.37 21.44 -35.18
CA GLN A 73 0.63 22.35 -36.31
C GLN A 73 1.90 23.20 -36.13
N GLU A 74 2.53 23.19 -34.96
CA GLU A 74 3.79 23.93 -34.73
C GLU A 74 4.94 23.34 -35.55
N ARG A 75 5.87 24.22 -35.97
CA ARG A 75 7.12 23.83 -36.63
C ARG A 75 8.31 24.33 -35.80
N PRO A 76 9.20 23.44 -35.34
CA PRO A 76 9.20 21.98 -35.55
C PRO A 76 8.07 21.26 -34.79
N ARG A 77 7.67 20.09 -35.30
CA ARG A 77 6.59 19.29 -34.71
C ARG A 77 7.03 18.75 -33.34
N PRO A 78 6.27 18.98 -32.26
CA PRO A 78 6.64 18.50 -30.93
C PRO A 78 6.58 16.98 -30.86
N THR A 79 7.60 16.37 -30.24
CA THR A 79 7.66 14.92 -29.96
C THR A 79 7.33 14.66 -28.48
N PRO A 80 6.57 13.60 -28.16
CA PRO A 80 6.32 13.20 -26.78
C PRO A 80 7.60 12.67 -26.14
N ASN A 81 7.95 13.25 -24.98
CA ASN A 81 9.06 12.79 -24.16
C ASN A 81 8.51 12.28 -22.81
N VAL A 82 7.90 11.10 -22.89
CA VAL A 82 7.31 10.41 -21.73
C VAL A 82 8.37 9.99 -20.70
N PRO A 83 9.57 9.51 -21.08
CA PRO A 83 10.63 9.23 -20.11
C PRO A 83 10.98 10.45 -19.26
N ALA A 84 11.12 11.64 -19.86
CA ALA A 84 11.38 12.86 -19.11
C ALA A 84 10.21 13.28 -18.20
N LEU A 85 8.97 13.07 -18.65
CA LEU A 85 7.78 13.34 -17.83
C LEU A 85 7.73 12.44 -16.58
N MET A 86 8.04 11.15 -16.74
CA MET A 86 8.04 10.17 -15.65
C MET A 86 9.24 10.32 -14.71
N ALA A 87 10.32 10.94 -15.18
CA ALA A 87 11.48 11.32 -14.37
C ALA A 87 11.32 12.70 -13.70
N ASP A 88 10.30 13.48 -14.04
CA ASP A 88 10.07 14.81 -13.46
C ASP A 88 9.69 14.68 -11.97
N PRO A 89 10.46 15.28 -11.04
CA PRO A 89 10.14 15.26 -9.62
C PRO A 89 8.73 15.77 -9.30
N ARG A 90 8.17 16.70 -10.09
CA ARG A 90 6.81 17.22 -9.86
C ARG A 90 5.73 16.17 -10.17
N THR A 91 5.93 15.39 -11.24
CA THR A 91 5.05 14.28 -11.61
C THR A 91 5.08 13.20 -10.53
N ILE A 92 6.29 12.83 -10.09
CA ILE A 92 6.49 11.84 -9.01
C ILE A 92 5.87 12.32 -7.70
N GLU A 93 6.08 13.59 -7.34
CA GLU A 93 5.52 14.18 -6.12
C GLU A 93 3.99 14.19 -6.13
N THR A 94 3.38 14.52 -7.27
CA THR A 94 1.92 14.52 -7.41
C THR A 94 1.35 13.12 -7.19
N ALA A 95 1.96 12.10 -7.82
CA ALA A 95 1.59 10.71 -7.61
C ALA A 95 1.79 10.27 -6.16
N ARG A 96 2.87 10.75 -5.50
CA ARG A 96 3.14 10.51 -4.08
C ARG A 96 2.04 11.05 -3.19
N VAL A 97 1.64 12.31 -3.38
CA VAL A 97 0.61 12.97 -2.57
C VAL A 97 -0.73 12.25 -2.68
N VAL A 98 -1.13 11.86 -3.89
CA VAL A 98 -2.38 11.12 -4.13
C VAL A 98 -2.34 9.74 -3.47
N ALA A 99 -1.20 9.04 -3.54
CA ALA A 99 -1.02 7.76 -2.87
C ALA A 99 -1.05 7.88 -1.33
N ASP A 100 -0.41 8.93 -0.78
CA ASP A 100 -0.40 9.22 0.65
C ASP A 100 -1.82 9.52 1.19
N GLU A 101 -2.60 10.28 0.43
CA GLU A 101 -3.99 10.58 0.74
C GLU A 101 -4.82 9.28 0.83
N LEU A 102 -4.74 8.44 -0.21
CA LEU A 102 -5.51 7.21 -0.24
C LEU A 102 -5.03 6.16 0.78
N ALA A 103 -3.73 6.09 1.05
CA ALA A 103 -3.19 5.25 2.12
C ALA A 103 -3.77 5.66 3.49
N ARG A 104 -3.83 6.97 3.77
CA ARG A 104 -4.42 7.51 5.00
C ARG A 104 -5.91 7.23 5.11
N GLU A 105 -6.67 7.41 4.05
CA GLU A 105 -8.12 7.11 4.03
C GLU A 105 -8.41 5.64 4.35
N ASN A 106 -7.50 4.74 3.95
CA ASN A 106 -7.59 3.32 4.23
C ASN A 106 -7.00 2.91 5.59
N GLY A 107 -6.57 3.87 6.41
CA GLY A 107 -6.07 3.65 7.77
C GLY A 107 -4.62 3.19 7.85
N ALA A 108 -3.83 3.39 6.79
CA ALA A 108 -2.39 3.19 6.80
C ALA A 108 -1.62 4.49 7.10
N GLY A 109 -0.32 4.35 7.32
CA GLY A 109 0.61 5.47 7.51
C GLY A 109 0.95 6.17 6.19
N ARG A 110 1.95 7.06 6.27
CA ARG A 110 2.55 7.66 5.07
C ARG A 110 3.34 6.62 4.28
N ILE A 111 3.41 6.82 2.97
CA ILE A 111 4.25 6.01 2.10
C ILE A 111 5.73 6.33 2.38
N GLU A 112 6.55 5.29 2.40
CA GLU A 112 7.98 5.40 2.76
C GLU A 112 8.81 5.80 1.54
N ALA A 113 8.46 5.23 0.38
CA ALA A 113 9.13 5.49 -0.88
C ALA A 113 8.17 5.29 -2.05
N ILE A 114 8.40 6.02 -3.13
CA ILE A 114 7.80 5.80 -4.44
C ILE A 114 8.91 5.88 -5.50
N ASN A 115 8.92 4.91 -6.40
CA ASN A 115 9.80 4.87 -7.57
C ASN A 115 8.93 4.73 -8.81
N VAL A 116 9.24 5.51 -9.84
CA VAL A 116 8.55 5.44 -11.13
C VAL A 116 9.57 5.03 -12.18
N ALA A 117 9.23 4.02 -12.97
CA ALA A 117 10.03 3.57 -14.09
C ALA A 117 9.22 3.67 -15.38
N CYS A 118 9.86 4.17 -16.44
CA CYS A 118 9.35 4.14 -17.81
C CYS A 118 10.33 3.27 -18.61
N GLY A 119 9.86 2.11 -19.05
CA GLY A 119 10.67 1.15 -19.78
C GLY A 119 9.81 0.03 -20.36
N SER A 120 10.32 -0.69 -21.35
CA SER A 120 9.62 -1.86 -21.94
C SER A 120 8.20 -1.56 -22.43
N GLY A 121 7.94 -0.33 -22.88
CA GLY A 121 6.62 0.09 -23.38
C GLY A 121 5.56 0.28 -22.29
N ARG A 122 5.97 0.51 -21.04
CA ARG A 122 5.07 0.73 -19.91
C ARG A 122 5.65 1.69 -18.88
N VAL A 123 4.75 2.27 -18.09
CA VAL A 123 5.07 2.98 -16.86
C VAL A 123 4.73 2.08 -15.68
N GLU A 124 5.68 1.92 -14.76
CA GLU A 124 5.50 1.16 -13.52
C GLU A 124 5.79 2.07 -12.32
N ALA A 125 4.83 2.16 -11.41
CA ALA A 125 4.99 2.77 -10.10
C ALA A 125 5.20 1.65 -9.08
N ARG A 126 6.23 1.80 -8.23
CA ARG A 126 6.50 0.94 -7.09
C ARG A 126 6.51 1.79 -5.84
N LEU A 127 5.65 1.50 -4.88
CA LEU A 127 5.70 2.13 -3.56
C LEU A 127 6.08 1.15 -2.46
N THR A 128 6.55 1.70 -1.35
CA THR A 128 6.75 0.99 -0.10
C THR A 128 5.86 1.58 0.99
N LEU A 129 5.10 0.73 1.67
CA LEU A 129 4.22 1.11 2.77
C LEU A 129 4.30 0.06 3.88
N ALA A 130 4.66 0.49 5.09
CA ALA A 130 4.84 -0.38 6.26
C ALA A 130 5.78 -1.58 5.98
N GLY A 131 6.87 -1.32 5.23
CA GLY A 131 7.83 -2.35 4.81
C GLY A 131 7.37 -3.28 3.68
N TYR A 132 6.15 -3.15 3.16
CA TYR A 132 5.66 -3.93 2.01
C TYR A 132 5.80 -3.16 0.70
N SER A 133 6.27 -3.83 -0.35
CA SER A 133 6.38 -3.26 -1.69
C SER A 133 5.13 -3.58 -2.51
N HIS A 134 4.49 -2.53 -3.03
CA HIS A 134 3.34 -2.62 -3.94
C HIS A 134 3.73 -2.05 -5.31
N HIS A 135 3.14 -2.57 -6.38
CA HIS A 135 3.41 -2.11 -7.74
C HIS A 135 2.13 -2.07 -8.58
N ALA A 136 2.02 -1.05 -9.43
CA ALA A 136 0.99 -0.93 -10.45
C ALA A 136 1.58 -0.20 -11.66
N GLY A 137 0.97 -0.39 -12.82
CA GLY A 137 1.48 0.20 -14.04
C GLY A 137 0.49 0.14 -15.19
N PHE A 138 0.78 0.90 -16.23
CA PHE A 138 -0.04 1.00 -17.43
C PHE A 138 0.83 0.99 -18.68
N THR A 139 0.23 0.60 -19.81
CA THR A 139 0.91 0.57 -21.10
C THR A 139 1.17 1.98 -21.61
N ALA A 140 2.40 2.24 -22.02
CA ALA A 140 2.85 3.52 -22.57
C ALA A 140 3.89 3.22 -23.67
N PRO A 141 3.48 3.09 -24.95
CA PRO A 141 4.38 2.70 -26.04
C PRO A 141 5.64 3.57 -26.18
N GLU A 142 5.56 4.84 -25.78
CA GLU A 142 6.64 5.82 -25.76
C GLU A 142 7.76 5.45 -24.78
N CYS A 143 7.49 4.56 -23.81
CA CYS A 143 8.49 3.98 -22.91
C CYS A 143 9.25 2.78 -23.53
N SER A 144 9.04 2.47 -24.83
CA SER A 144 9.76 1.38 -25.51
C SER A 144 11.09 1.82 -26.11
N GLN A 145 11.34 3.14 -26.19
CA GLN A 145 12.54 3.70 -26.79
C GLN A 145 13.63 3.90 -25.73
N PRO A 146 14.88 3.46 -25.99
CA PRO A 146 16.03 3.70 -25.11
C PRO A 146 16.49 5.15 -25.12
#